data_AF-F0RLN9-F1
#
_entry.id   AF-F0RLN9-F1
#
_cell.length_a   1.000
_cell.length_b   1.000
_cell.length_c   1.000
_cell.angle_alpha   90.00
_cell.angle_beta   90.00
_cell.angle_gamma   90.00
#
_symmetry.space_group_name_H-M   'P 1'
#
loop_
_entity.id
_entity.type
_entity.pdbx_description
1 polymer ?
#
loop_
_entity_poly.entity_id
_entity_poly.type
_entity_poly.pdbx_seq_one_letter_code
_entity_poly.pdbx_strand_id
1 'polypeptide(L)'
;MFNPPTLEDLQETRRANEKLVLEALDSKPEWVETELAKTTGLALSHLRAALASLLDQGRVRRLPGTGTRAVYGLADPGLADVPATPLTEDALRIREYLEGRADSALYMSDQLRLTREEVMAALSLLNAHGMITCTFVGSLVIFRLKEQQALDAEAAEAAAAAEAGVAPDDAAKPAAKKAAAPKATAPKTVAKKAADADGADPASSAAKPAKKAAAPKAAAKPAAKKAAPKKAASKDAGREDTEAAASAPAVTAEPAGAEPESAESASAAKKPVVRKRVKKPLA
;
A
#
# COMPACT_ATOMS: atom_id res chain seq x y z
N MET A 1 -23.63 -2.92 -39.18
CA MET A 1 -23.88 -3.80 -38.02
C MET A 1 -22.83 -3.48 -36.98
N PHE A 2 -23.22 -3.04 -35.79
CA PHE A 2 -22.31 -2.72 -34.69
C PHE A 2 -22.31 -3.93 -33.75
N ASN A 3 -21.26 -4.74 -33.77
CA ASN A 3 -21.10 -5.78 -32.75
C ASN A 3 -20.71 -5.07 -31.46
N PRO A 4 -21.50 -5.17 -30.39
CA PRO A 4 -21.10 -4.61 -29.12
C PRO A 4 -19.78 -5.28 -28.68
N PRO A 5 -18.87 -4.54 -28.04
CA PRO A 5 -17.64 -5.11 -27.52
C PRO A 5 -17.98 -6.22 -26.53
N THR A 6 -17.25 -7.33 -26.63
CA THR A 6 -17.42 -8.45 -25.71
C THR A 6 -16.83 -8.10 -24.35
N LEU A 7 -17.21 -8.83 -23.30
CA LEU A 7 -16.63 -8.63 -21.95
C LEU A 7 -15.11 -8.86 -21.94
N GLU A 8 -14.63 -9.79 -22.75
CA GLU A 8 -13.20 -10.08 -22.89
C GLU A 8 -12.44 -8.88 -23.47
N ASP A 9 -12.98 -8.24 -24.52
CA ASP A 9 -12.39 -7.02 -25.10
C ASP A 9 -12.28 -5.88 -24.06
N LEU A 10 -13.29 -5.74 -23.20
CA LEU A 10 -13.29 -4.73 -22.13
C LEU A 10 -12.25 -5.03 -21.05
N GLN A 11 -12.00 -6.29 -20.74
CA GLN A 11 -10.96 -6.69 -19.80
C GLN A 11 -9.55 -6.52 -20.40
N GLU A 12 -9.37 -6.87 -21.66
CA GLU A 12 -8.09 -6.68 -22.36
C GLU A 12 -7.71 -5.20 -22.47
N THR A 13 -8.68 -4.37 -22.88
CA THR A 13 -8.48 -2.91 -22.92
C THR A 13 -8.19 -2.34 -21.54
N ARG A 14 -8.83 -2.82 -20.48
CA ARG A 14 -8.51 -2.42 -19.11
C ARG A 14 -7.05 -2.78 -18.75
N ARG A 15 -6.61 -4.01 -19.00
CA ARG A 15 -5.22 -4.44 -18.75
C ARG A 15 -4.20 -3.65 -19.57
N ALA A 16 -4.53 -3.30 -20.82
CA ALA A 16 -3.68 -2.44 -21.64
C ALA A 16 -3.56 -1.03 -21.04
N ASN A 17 -4.67 -0.46 -20.57
CA ASN A 17 -4.68 0.84 -19.91
C ASN A 17 -3.86 0.82 -18.60
N GLU A 18 -3.96 -0.25 -17.81
CA GLU A 18 -3.16 -0.43 -16.59
C GLU A 18 -1.65 -0.37 -16.87
N LYS A 19 -1.18 -1.01 -17.95
CA LYS A 19 0.23 -0.97 -18.36
C LYS A 19 0.68 0.45 -18.72
N LEU A 20 -0.11 1.18 -19.51
CA LEU A 20 0.19 2.57 -19.87
C LEU A 20 0.27 3.49 -18.65
N VAL A 21 -0.60 3.27 -17.66
CA VAL A 21 -0.57 4.02 -16.40
C VAL A 21 0.70 3.71 -15.61
N LEU A 22 1.09 2.44 -15.52
CA LEU A 22 2.33 2.04 -14.84
C LEU A 22 3.58 2.64 -15.51
N GLU A 23 3.67 2.57 -16.84
CA GLU A 23 4.78 3.20 -17.59
C GLU A 23 4.86 4.72 -17.36
N ALA A 24 3.71 5.40 -17.27
CA ALA A 24 3.68 6.81 -16.95
C ALA A 24 4.13 7.09 -15.50
N LEU A 25 3.73 6.26 -14.53
CA LEU A 25 4.15 6.37 -13.13
C LEU A 25 5.64 6.05 -12.93
N ASP A 26 6.23 5.17 -13.74
CA ASP A 26 7.67 4.89 -13.70
C ASP A 26 8.51 6.11 -14.11
N SER A 27 7.98 6.96 -15.00
CA SER A 27 8.69 8.17 -15.45
C SER A 27 8.76 9.27 -14.40
N LYS A 28 7.78 9.36 -13.51
CA LYS A 28 7.70 10.36 -12.43
C LYS A 28 6.92 9.77 -11.26
N PRO A 29 7.46 9.79 -10.03
CA PRO A 29 6.91 9.05 -8.89
C PRO A 29 5.53 9.56 -8.43
N GLU A 30 5.16 10.80 -8.77
CA GLU A 30 3.91 11.43 -8.36
C GLU A 30 3.26 12.19 -9.51
N TRP A 31 1.98 11.89 -9.76
CA TRP A 31 1.18 12.49 -10.81
C TRP A 31 -0.17 12.98 -10.30
N VAL A 32 -0.56 14.17 -10.75
CA VAL A 32 -1.94 14.66 -10.59
C VAL A 32 -2.82 13.94 -11.60
N GLU A 33 -4.03 13.51 -11.21
CA GLU A 33 -4.97 12.77 -12.06
C GLU A 33 -5.16 13.39 -13.46
N THR A 34 -5.33 14.71 -13.53
CA THR A 34 -5.52 15.45 -14.80
C THR A 34 -4.27 15.49 -15.66
N GLU A 35 -3.09 15.45 -15.06
CA GLU A 35 -1.81 15.41 -15.79
C GLU A 35 -1.57 14.00 -16.32
N LEU A 36 -1.82 12.98 -15.49
CA LEU A 36 -1.71 11.58 -15.87
C LEU A 36 -2.61 11.23 -17.07
N ALA A 37 -3.84 11.74 -17.08
CA ALA A 37 -4.76 11.60 -18.23
C ALA A 37 -4.20 12.21 -19.51
N LYS A 38 -3.58 13.40 -19.41
CA LYS A 38 -2.97 14.08 -20.57
C LYS A 38 -1.74 13.34 -21.08
N THR A 39 -0.92 12.80 -20.18
CA THR A 39 0.31 12.08 -20.53
C THR A 39 0.00 10.73 -21.19
N THR A 40 -0.97 9.99 -20.64
CA THR A 40 -1.38 8.68 -21.16
C THR A 40 -2.30 8.78 -22.37
N GLY A 41 -2.95 9.93 -22.58
CA GLY A 41 -3.97 10.11 -23.61
C GLY A 41 -5.28 9.37 -23.33
N LEU A 42 -5.45 8.82 -22.13
CA LEU A 42 -6.65 8.09 -21.74
C LEU A 42 -7.77 9.04 -21.32
N ALA A 43 -9.01 8.68 -21.65
CA ALA A 43 -10.18 9.36 -21.11
C ALA A 43 -10.24 9.15 -19.58
N LEU A 44 -10.72 10.16 -18.85
CA LEU A 44 -10.76 10.15 -17.37
C LEU A 44 -11.54 8.95 -16.81
N SER A 45 -12.60 8.48 -17.47
CA SER A 45 -13.36 7.30 -17.08
C SER A 45 -12.50 6.03 -17.10
N HIS A 46 -11.78 5.77 -18.19
CA HIS A 46 -10.90 4.61 -18.33
C HIS A 46 -9.68 4.70 -17.42
N LEU A 47 -9.12 5.90 -17.24
CA LEU A 47 -8.03 6.13 -16.30
C LEU A 47 -8.46 5.80 -14.86
N ARG A 48 -9.63 6.29 -14.42
CA ARG A 48 -10.16 6.00 -13.07
C ARG A 48 -10.41 4.51 -12.87
N ALA A 49 -10.94 3.83 -13.88
CA ALA A 49 -11.13 2.38 -13.82
C ALA A 49 -9.79 1.63 -13.71
N ALA A 50 -8.78 2.01 -14.47
CA ALA A 50 -7.43 1.43 -14.38
C ALA A 50 -6.76 1.73 -13.04
N LEU A 51 -6.89 2.97 -12.53
CA LEU A 51 -6.37 3.36 -11.21
C LEU A 51 -7.06 2.61 -10.07
N ALA A 52 -8.38 2.38 -10.16
CA ALA A 52 -9.10 1.57 -9.18
C ALA A 52 -8.54 0.14 -9.14
N SER A 53 -8.40 -0.54 -10.30
CA SER A 53 -7.76 -1.85 -10.36
C SER A 53 -6.34 -1.85 -9.75
N LEU A 54 -5.53 -0.83 -10.07
CA LEU A 54 -4.15 -0.73 -9.57
C LEU A 54 -4.07 -0.43 -8.07
N LEU A 55 -5.04 0.30 -7.52
CA LEU A 55 -5.19 0.52 -6.08
C LEU A 55 -5.58 -0.78 -5.37
N ASP A 56 -6.52 -1.54 -5.94
CA ASP A 56 -6.94 -2.84 -5.41
C ASP A 56 -5.80 -3.86 -5.44
N GLN A 57 -4.96 -3.83 -6.49
CA GLN A 57 -3.74 -4.61 -6.58
C GLN A 57 -2.62 -4.12 -5.64
N GLY A 58 -2.77 -2.94 -5.03
CA GLY A 58 -1.75 -2.35 -4.16
C GLY A 58 -0.50 -1.84 -4.89
N ARG A 59 -0.57 -1.64 -6.22
CA ARG A 59 0.55 -1.15 -7.04
C ARG A 59 0.64 0.37 -7.10
N VAL A 60 -0.48 1.04 -6.88
CA VAL A 60 -0.57 2.50 -6.86
C VAL A 60 -1.08 2.93 -5.50
N ARG A 61 -0.63 4.08 -5.01
CA ARG A 61 -1.15 4.72 -3.80
C ARG A 61 -1.75 6.07 -4.14
N ARG A 62 -2.85 6.41 -3.47
CA ARG A 62 -3.45 7.74 -3.54
C ARG A 62 -2.87 8.61 -2.43
N LEU A 63 -2.22 9.70 -2.82
CA LEU A 63 -1.67 10.69 -1.91
C LEU A 63 -2.68 11.83 -1.71
N PRO A 64 -2.72 12.44 -0.50
CA PRO A 64 -3.48 13.66 -0.29
C PRO A 64 -2.87 14.78 -1.15
N GLY A 65 -3.64 15.24 -2.14
CA GLY A 65 -3.21 16.33 -3.02
C GLY A 65 -3.46 17.71 -2.41
N THR A 66 -2.85 18.74 -3.00
CA THR A 66 -3.16 20.13 -2.68
C THR A 66 -4.50 20.52 -3.31
N GLY A 67 -5.56 20.51 -2.49
CA GLY A 67 -6.91 20.88 -2.90
C GLY A 67 -7.81 19.69 -3.26
N THR A 68 -8.67 19.85 -4.27
CA THR A 68 -9.67 18.84 -4.68
C THR A 68 -9.13 17.77 -5.63
N ARG A 69 -7.84 17.85 -6.01
CA ARG A 69 -7.24 16.95 -7.01
C ARG A 69 -6.53 15.79 -6.31
N ALA A 70 -6.86 14.57 -6.71
CA ALA A 70 -6.14 13.38 -6.26
C ALA A 70 -4.75 13.32 -6.92
N VAL A 71 -3.74 13.00 -6.11
CA VAL A 71 -2.38 12.69 -6.57
C VAL A 71 -2.20 11.18 -6.45
N TYR A 72 -1.65 10.56 -7.48
CA TYR A 72 -1.35 9.13 -7.52
C TYR A 72 0.15 8.96 -7.66
N GLY A 73 0.69 7.98 -6.96
CA GLY A 73 2.09 7.60 -7.08
C GLY A 73 2.26 6.10 -7.07
N LEU A 74 3.41 5.64 -7.54
CA LEU A 74 3.76 4.23 -7.40
C LEU A 74 3.73 3.86 -5.91
N ALA A 75 3.06 2.76 -5.58
CA ALA A 75 3.14 2.19 -4.25
C ALA A 75 4.52 1.55 -4.10
N ASP A 76 5.52 2.35 -3.74
CA ASP A 76 6.75 1.83 -3.18
C ASP A 76 6.54 1.71 -1.67
N PRO A 77 6.35 0.49 -1.15
CA PRO A 77 6.17 0.29 0.28
C PRO A 77 7.48 0.46 1.06
N GLY A 78 8.59 0.81 0.39
CA GLY A 78 9.89 1.02 1.00
C GLY A 78 10.48 -0.27 1.57
N LEU A 79 10.00 -1.42 1.06
CA LEU A 79 10.57 -2.71 1.39
C LEU A 79 11.91 -2.80 0.68
N ALA A 80 12.94 -3.18 1.41
CA ALA A 80 14.27 -3.33 0.83
C ALA A 80 14.22 -4.39 -0.27
N ASP A 81 14.88 -4.11 -1.40
CA ASP A 81 15.08 -5.09 -2.47
C ASP A 81 16.10 -6.14 -1.98
N VAL A 82 15.61 -7.09 -1.18
CA VAL A 82 16.39 -8.19 -0.65
C VAL A 82 16.30 -9.32 -1.67
N PRO A 83 17.42 -9.89 -2.14
CA PRO A 83 17.38 -11.02 -3.04
C PRO A 83 16.56 -12.16 -2.41
N ALA A 84 15.90 -12.96 -3.24
CA ALA A 84 15.05 -14.08 -2.80
C ALA A 84 15.87 -15.19 -2.11
N THR A 85 16.35 -14.91 -0.91
CA THR A 85 16.95 -15.88 0.01
C THR A 85 15.87 -16.82 0.53
N PRO A 86 16.25 -18.02 1.00
CA PRO A 86 15.30 -18.92 1.65
C PRO A 86 14.53 -18.20 2.77
N LEU A 87 13.28 -18.60 2.96
CA LEU A 87 12.42 -17.99 3.98
C LEU A 87 13.03 -18.18 5.37
N THR A 88 13.15 -17.08 6.09
CA THR A 88 13.53 -17.10 7.51
C THR A 88 12.38 -17.63 8.36
N GLU A 89 12.67 -18.11 9.56
CA GLU A 89 11.64 -18.56 10.51
C GLU A 89 10.64 -17.45 10.83
N ASP A 90 11.10 -16.20 10.96
CA ASP A 90 10.22 -15.06 11.20
C ASP A 90 9.29 -14.76 10.02
N ALA A 91 9.77 -14.94 8.78
CA ALA A 91 8.93 -14.80 7.59
C ALA A 91 7.85 -15.89 7.54
N LEU A 92 8.17 -17.12 7.95
CA LEU A 92 7.17 -18.19 8.07
C LEU A 92 6.12 -17.88 9.14
N ARG A 93 6.54 -17.37 10.32
CA ARG A 93 5.60 -16.96 11.37
C ARG A 93 4.68 -15.82 10.92
N ILE A 94 5.22 -14.83 10.23
CA ILE A 94 4.41 -13.72 9.69
C ILE A 94 3.47 -14.21 8.60
N ARG A 95 3.91 -15.14 7.75
CA ARG A 95 3.03 -15.78 6.77
C ARG A 95 1.86 -16.48 7.47
N GLU A 96 2.14 -17.38 8.40
CA GLU A 96 1.11 -18.11 9.17
C GLU A 96 0.17 -17.14 9.89
N TYR A 97 0.71 -16.06 10.45
CA TYR A 97 -0.09 -15.02 11.07
C TYR A 97 -1.00 -14.28 10.09
N LEU A 98 -0.59 -14.07 8.83
CA LEU A 98 -1.40 -13.42 7.81
C LEU A 98 -2.41 -14.37 7.14
N GLU A 99 -2.39 -15.67 7.45
CA GLU A 99 -3.41 -16.61 6.97
C GLU A 99 -4.77 -16.27 7.60
N GLY A 100 -5.74 -15.92 6.76
CA GLY A 100 -7.08 -15.55 7.19
C GLY A 100 -7.25 -14.08 7.56
N ARG A 101 -6.21 -13.23 7.44
CA ARG A 101 -6.28 -11.85 7.97
C ARG A 101 -5.39 -10.83 7.26
N ALA A 102 -5.83 -9.58 7.35
CA ALA A 102 -5.13 -8.40 6.86
C ALA A 102 -4.68 -7.56 8.04
N ASP A 103 -3.40 -7.18 8.11
CA ASP A 103 -2.88 -6.49 9.29
C ASP A 103 -1.75 -5.50 8.99
N SER A 104 -1.48 -4.63 9.95
CA SER A 104 -0.40 -3.63 9.88
C SER A 104 0.89 -4.15 10.51
N ALA A 105 2.04 -3.66 10.02
CA ALA A 105 3.35 -4.02 10.59
C ALA A 105 3.49 -3.69 12.08
N LEU A 106 2.84 -2.61 12.54
CA LEU A 106 2.87 -2.20 13.94
C LEU A 106 2.14 -3.21 14.82
N TYR A 107 0.95 -3.65 14.43
CA TYR A 107 0.19 -4.63 15.19
C TYR A 107 0.83 -6.02 15.13
N MET A 108 1.39 -6.42 13.99
CA MET A 108 2.19 -7.65 13.87
C MET A 108 3.37 -7.67 14.83
N SER A 109 4.09 -6.55 14.99
CA SER A 109 5.23 -6.47 15.89
C SER A 109 4.85 -6.71 17.36
N ASP A 110 3.70 -6.20 17.80
CA ASP A 110 3.22 -6.42 19.17
C ASP A 110 2.74 -7.86 19.39
N GLN A 111 1.96 -8.41 18.45
CA GLN A 111 1.39 -9.75 18.57
C GLN A 111 2.43 -10.86 18.49
N LEU A 112 3.41 -10.74 17.57
CA LEU A 112 4.45 -11.75 17.38
C LEU A 112 5.67 -11.54 18.30
N ARG A 113 5.68 -10.48 19.11
CA ARG A 113 6.81 -10.08 19.96
C ARG A 113 8.12 -9.92 19.18
N LEU A 114 8.02 -9.44 17.95
CA LEU A 114 9.16 -9.12 17.09
C LEU A 114 9.39 -7.61 17.06
N THR A 115 10.62 -7.18 16.81
CA THR A 115 10.88 -5.77 16.56
C THR A 115 10.29 -5.35 15.22
N ARG A 116 9.96 -4.06 15.09
CA ARG A 116 9.44 -3.52 13.82
C ARG A 116 10.39 -3.76 12.65
N GLU A 117 11.70 -3.73 12.89
CA GLU A 117 12.74 -3.93 11.88
C GLU A 117 12.73 -5.38 11.37
N GLU A 118 12.62 -6.36 12.27
CA GLU A 118 12.49 -7.79 11.93
C GLU A 118 11.21 -8.06 11.13
N VAL A 119 10.08 -7.49 11.55
CA VAL A 119 8.81 -7.61 10.81
C VAL A 119 8.93 -7.03 9.41
N MET A 120 9.51 -5.83 9.25
CA MET A 120 9.69 -5.21 7.93
C MET A 120 10.67 -5.99 7.06
N ALA A 121 11.74 -6.55 7.62
CA ALA A 121 12.69 -7.38 6.88
C ALA A 121 12.04 -8.69 6.40
N ALA A 122 11.27 -9.35 7.26
CA ALA A 122 10.54 -10.56 6.92
C ALA A 122 9.43 -10.30 5.89
N LEU A 123 8.68 -9.21 6.02
CA LEU A 123 7.72 -8.77 4.99
C LEU A 123 8.45 -8.48 3.65
N SER A 124 9.67 -7.95 3.70
CA SER A 124 10.45 -7.63 2.48
C SER A 124 10.82 -8.91 1.74
N LEU A 125 11.22 -9.94 2.48
CA LEU A 125 11.43 -11.28 1.94
C LEU A 125 10.14 -11.86 1.36
N LEU A 126 9.02 -11.82 2.09
CA LEU A 126 7.74 -12.33 1.61
C LEU A 126 7.26 -11.61 0.33
N ASN A 127 7.52 -10.31 0.22
CA ASN A 127 7.23 -9.52 -0.97
C ASN A 127 8.14 -9.88 -2.15
N ALA A 128 9.44 -10.11 -1.90
CA ALA A 128 10.39 -10.57 -2.91
C ALA A 128 10.00 -11.94 -3.49
N HIS A 129 9.41 -12.81 -2.67
CA HIS A 129 8.83 -14.08 -3.12
C HIS A 129 7.43 -13.95 -3.73
N GLY A 130 6.85 -12.74 -3.77
CA GLY A 130 5.54 -12.47 -4.36
C GLY A 130 4.36 -13.09 -3.59
N MET A 131 4.54 -13.38 -2.29
CA MET A 131 3.53 -14.04 -1.45
C MET A 131 2.56 -13.08 -0.77
N ILE A 132 2.95 -11.83 -0.57
CA ILE A 132 2.11 -10.81 0.08
C ILE A 132 1.77 -9.68 -0.89
N THR A 133 0.67 -8.97 -0.60
CA THR A 133 0.30 -7.72 -1.24
C THR A 133 0.16 -6.62 -0.18
N CYS A 134 0.49 -5.39 -0.57
CA CYS A 134 0.49 -4.22 0.31
C CYS A 134 -0.60 -3.26 -0.15
N THR A 135 -1.56 -2.94 0.70
CA THR A 135 -2.64 -1.99 0.41
C THR A 135 -2.49 -0.76 1.30
N PHE A 136 -2.68 0.43 0.71
CA PHE A 136 -2.55 1.70 1.42
C PHE A 136 -3.94 2.25 1.74
N VAL A 137 -4.25 2.38 3.03
CA VAL A 137 -5.50 2.99 3.52
C VAL A 137 -5.13 4.25 4.28
N GLY A 138 -5.17 5.39 3.58
CA GLY A 138 -4.67 6.66 4.12
C GLY A 138 -3.15 6.60 4.33
N SER A 139 -2.69 6.79 5.57
CA SER A 139 -1.29 6.64 5.97
C SER A 139 -0.93 5.23 6.46
N LEU A 140 -1.91 4.33 6.55
CA LEU A 140 -1.72 2.98 7.08
C LEU A 140 -1.38 2.01 5.95
N VAL A 141 -0.39 1.16 6.17
CA VAL A 141 -0.03 0.06 5.25
C VAL A 141 -0.59 -1.23 5.82
N ILE A 142 -1.47 -1.87 5.06
CA ILE A 142 -2.10 -3.15 5.39
C ILE A 142 -1.51 -4.23 4.48
N PHE A 143 -0.97 -5.27 5.10
CA PHE A 143 -0.39 -6.42 4.43
C PHE A 143 -1.41 -7.56 4.40
N ARG A 144 -1.49 -8.25 3.26
CA ARG A 144 -2.35 -9.42 3.03
C ARG A 144 -1.57 -10.50 2.30
N LEU A 145 -1.96 -11.76 2.46
CA LEU A 145 -1.48 -12.83 1.59
C LEU A 145 -2.16 -12.77 0.23
N LYS A 146 -1.37 -12.97 -0.83
CA LYS A 146 -1.84 -12.91 -2.21
C LYS A 146 -2.82 -14.03 -2.54
N GLU A 147 -2.61 -15.23 -1.99
CA GLU A 147 -3.54 -16.36 -2.13
C GLU A 147 -4.92 -16.01 -1.58
N GLN A 148 -4.94 -15.31 -0.46
CA GLN A 148 -6.19 -14.94 0.18
C GLN A 148 -6.92 -13.81 -0.55
N GLN A 149 -6.18 -12.90 -1.19
CA GLN A 149 -6.77 -11.87 -2.03
C GLN A 149 -7.55 -12.46 -3.22
N ALA A 150 -7.10 -13.58 -3.78
CA ALA A 150 -7.84 -14.26 -4.85
C ALA A 150 -9.17 -14.82 -4.34
N LEU A 151 -9.18 -15.40 -3.14
CA LEU A 151 -10.40 -15.92 -2.50
C LEU A 151 -11.38 -14.79 -2.13
N ASP A 152 -10.88 -13.69 -1.58
CA ASP A 152 -11.70 -12.52 -1.25
C ASP A 152 -12.29 -11.87 -2.52
N ALA A 153 -11.53 -11.83 -3.62
CA ALA A 153 -12.02 -11.30 -4.90
C ALA A 153 -13.13 -12.16 -5.48
N GLU A 154 -12.99 -13.49 -5.45
CA GLU A 154 -14.04 -14.43 -5.88
C GLU A 154 -15.31 -14.30 -5.01
N ALA A 155 -15.14 -14.19 -3.70
CA ALA A 155 -16.26 -13.97 -2.78
C ALA A 155 -16.96 -12.61 -3.01
N ALA A 156 -16.20 -11.55 -3.30
CA ALA A 156 -16.74 -10.23 -3.61
C ALA A 156 -17.49 -10.22 -4.95
N GLU A 157 -16.98 -10.91 -5.97
CA GLU A 157 -17.64 -11.07 -7.26
C GLU A 157 -18.96 -11.86 -7.12
N ALA A 158 -18.95 -12.94 -6.33
CA ALA A 158 -20.16 -13.70 -6.01
C ALA A 158 -21.21 -12.86 -5.25
N ALA A 159 -20.77 -12.03 -4.30
CA ALA A 159 -21.66 -11.12 -3.56
C ALA A 159 -22.24 -10.01 -4.46
N ALA A 160 -21.43 -9.43 -5.35
CA ALA A 160 -21.89 -8.43 -6.31
C ALA A 160 -22.89 -9.00 -7.33
N ALA A 161 -22.68 -10.26 -7.76
CA ALA A 161 -23.62 -10.97 -8.62
C ALA A 161 -24.95 -11.28 -7.90
N ALA A 162 -24.91 -11.54 -6.59
CA ALA A 162 -26.11 -11.74 -5.77
C ALA A 162 -26.91 -10.44 -5.58
N GLU A 163 -26.26 -9.29 -5.43
CA GLU A 163 -26.94 -7.98 -5.31
C GLU A 163 -27.49 -7.45 -6.64
N ALA A 164 -26.90 -7.84 -7.78
CA ALA A 164 -27.44 -7.51 -9.11
C ALA A 164 -28.64 -8.41 -9.51
N GLY A 165 -28.95 -9.44 -8.71
CA GLY A 165 -30.09 -10.33 -8.87
C GLY A 165 -31.41 -9.68 -8.43
N VAL A 166 -32.04 -8.96 -9.35
CA VAL A 166 -33.48 -8.87 -9.61
C VAL A 166 -34.38 -9.44 -8.51
N ALA A 167 -35.11 -8.56 -7.83
CA ALA A 167 -36.20 -8.91 -6.95
C ALA A 167 -37.15 -9.92 -7.63
N PRO A 168 -37.39 -11.12 -7.05
CA PRO A 168 -38.53 -11.92 -7.43
C PRO A 168 -39.80 -11.18 -6.98
N ASP A 169 -40.39 -10.44 -7.90
CA ASP A 169 -41.78 -10.00 -7.80
C ASP A 169 -42.68 -11.25 -7.79
N ASP A 170 -43.67 -11.23 -6.91
CA ASP A 170 -44.83 -12.12 -6.81
C ASP A 170 -44.73 -13.43 -5.98
N ALA A 171 -45.05 -13.24 -4.69
CA ALA A 171 -46.14 -13.92 -3.98
C ALA A 171 -46.24 -15.47 -4.00
N ALA A 172 -45.66 -16.11 -2.98
CA ALA A 172 -46.16 -17.39 -2.48
C ALA A 172 -45.97 -17.56 -0.94
N LYS A 173 -47.01 -17.13 -0.22
CA LYS A 173 -47.59 -17.69 1.02
C LYS A 173 -46.73 -18.69 1.85
N PRO A 174 -46.39 -18.39 3.11
CA PRO A 174 -45.59 -19.27 3.96
C PRO A 174 -46.47 -20.34 4.62
N ALA A 175 -46.18 -21.62 4.36
CA ALA A 175 -46.66 -22.74 5.17
C ALA A 175 -45.56 -23.15 6.14
N ALA A 176 -45.79 -22.86 7.42
CA ALA A 176 -44.96 -23.26 8.53
C ALA A 176 -44.77 -24.79 8.59
N LYS A 177 -43.51 -25.24 8.70
CA LYS A 177 -43.21 -26.60 9.19
C LYS A 177 -42.04 -26.59 10.17
N LYS A 178 -42.45 -26.80 11.42
CA LYS A 178 -41.74 -27.06 12.66
C LYS A 178 -40.94 -28.37 12.59
N ALA A 179 -39.64 -28.32 12.95
CA ALA A 179 -38.78 -29.40 13.48
C ALA A 179 -37.31 -29.08 13.13
N ALA A 180 -36.27 -29.40 13.89
CA ALA A 180 -36.06 -29.83 15.26
C ALA A 180 -34.54 -29.69 15.48
N ALA A 181 -34.11 -29.26 16.66
CA ALA A 181 -32.70 -29.22 17.05
C ALA A 181 -32.11 -30.63 17.20
N PRO A 182 -30.82 -30.83 16.90
CA PRO A 182 -29.94 -31.47 17.88
C PRO A 182 -28.60 -30.72 17.99
N LYS A 183 -28.23 -30.25 19.19
CA LYS A 183 -27.53 -30.96 20.28
C LYS A 183 -26.02 -31.11 20.01
N ALA A 184 -25.26 -30.42 20.86
CA ALA A 184 -23.81 -30.31 20.92
C ALA A 184 -23.08 -31.64 21.07
N THR A 185 -21.85 -31.69 20.57
CA THR A 185 -20.78 -32.57 21.09
C THR A 185 -19.40 -32.02 20.73
N ALA A 186 -18.64 -31.64 21.77
CA ALA A 186 -17.19 -31.43 21.73
C ALA A 186 -16.45 -32.77 21.79
N PRO A 187 -15.20 -32.84 21.28
CA PRO A 187 -14.11 -33.39 22.08
C PRO A 187 -12.80 -32.59 21.91
N LYS A 188 -12.12 -32.19 22.98
CA LYS A 188 -11.21 -32.99 23.83
C LYS A 188 -9.74 -32.82 23.40
N THR A 189 -9.06 -31.99 24.18
CA THR A 189 -7.62 -31.89 24.40
C THR A 189 -6.87 -33.23 24.36
N VAL A 190 -5.73 -33.27 23.66
CA VAL A 190 -4.64 -34.22 23.94
C VAL A 190 -3.31 -33.49 23.89
N ALA A 191 -2.67 -33.43 25.05
CA ALA A 191 -1.26 -33.10 25.24
C ALA A 191 -0.40 -34.35 25.00
N LYS A 192 0.75 -34.21 24.30
CA LYS A 192 1.88 -35.16 24.33
C LYS A 192 3.12 -34.46 23.72
N LYS A 193 4.10 -34.01 24.52
CA LYS A 193 5.24 -34.74 25.15
C LYS A 193 6.49 -34.79 24.25
N ALA A 194 7.47 -33.95 24.63
CA ALA A 194 8.92 -34.16 24.80
C ALA A 194 9.75 -35.02 23.84
N ALA A 195 10.87 -34.44 23.36
CA ALA A 195 12.28 -34.91 23.42
C ALA A 195 13.10 -33.99 22.46
N ASP A 196 14.11 -33.23 22.86
CA ASP A 196 15.44 -33.57 23.42
C ASP A 196 16.35 -34.35 22.45
N ALA A 197 17.32 -33.65 21.87
CA ALA A 197 18.62 -34.08 21.30
C ALA A 197 19.25 -32.83 20.63
N ASP A 198 20.22 -32.14 21.23
CA ASP A 198 21.63 -32.54 21.41
C ASP A 198 22.32 -32.92 20.10
N GLY A 199 23.40 -32.21 19.76
CA GLY A 199 24.46 -32.79 18.94
C GLY A 199 25.01 -31.95 17.78
N ALA A 200 26.18 -31.37 18.04
CA ALA A 200 27.34 -31.31 17.14
C ALA A 200 27.40 -30.23 16.04
N ASP A 201 28.12 -29.16 16.40
CA ASP A 201 29.16 -28.51 15.58
C ASP A 201 30.10 -29.57 14.96
N PRO A 202 30.50 -29.42 13.69
CA PRO A 202 31.90 -29.07 13.49
C PRO A 202 32.16 -28.08 12.34
N ALA A 203 33.01 -27.11 12.68
CA ALA A 203 34.07 -26.55 11.85
C ALA A 203 34.43 -27.35 10.58
N SER A 204 34.62 -26.65 9.45
CA SER A 204 35.92 -26.55 8.76
C SER A 204 35.80 -26.13 7.28
N SER A 205 36.76 -25.29 6.88
CA SER A 205 37.38 -25.19 5.55
C SER A 205 36.72 -24.38 4.43
N ALA A 206 37.27 -23.15 4.30
CA ALA A 206 38.15 -22.76 3.19
C ALA A 206 37.72 -23.08 1.75
N ALA A 207 37.38 -22.02 0.99
CA ALA A 207 37.78 -21.89 -0.41
C ALA A 207 37.72 -20.43 -0.89
N LYS A 208 38.84 -19.93 -1.39
CA LYS A 208 39.01 -18.74 -2.26
C LYS A 208 38.06 -18.81 -3.48
N PRO A 209 37.71 -17.67 -4.11
CA PRO A 209 38.52 -17.25 -5.26
C PRO A 209 38.72 -15.73 -5.39
N ALA A 210 39.86 -15.41 -6.01
CA ALA A 210 40.20 -14.11 -6.57
C ALA A 210 39.21 -13.67 -7.66
N LYS A 211 38.98 -12.35 -7.79
CA LYS A 211 39.03 -11.66 -9.10
C LYS A 211 38.89 -10.14 -8.96
N LYS A 212 39.94 -9.48 -9.45
CA LYS A 212 39.89 -8.37 -10.42
C LYS A 212 39.33 -7.03 -9.93
N ALA A 213 40.24 -6.21 -9.40
CA ALA A 213 40.11 -4.77 -9.41
C ALA A 213 40.01 -4.26 -10.86
N ALA A 214 38.90 -3.62 -11.20
CA ALA A 214 38.76 -2.77 -12.38
C ALA A 214 38.52 -1.34 -11.89
N ALA A 215 39.46 -0.46 -12.18
CA ALA A 215 39.36 0.97 -11.97
C ALA A 215 38.36 1.58 -12.97
N PRO A 216 37.48 2.51 -12.53
CA PRO A 216 36.92 3.50 -13.43
C PRO A 216 37.65 4.83 -13.29
N LYS A 217 38.25 5.18 -14.43
CA LYS A 217 38.68 6.48 -14.94
C LYS A 217 37.97 7.71 -14.33
N ALA A 218 38.83 8.63 -13.92
CA ALA A 218 38.93 10.02 -14.37
C ALA A 218 37.64 10.87 -14.45
N ALA A 219 37.64 11.85 -13.56
CA ALA A 219 36.96 13.13 -13.64
C ALA A 219 36.88 13.74 -15.04
N ALA A 220 35.68 14.19 -15.42
CA ALA A 220 35.49 15.36 -16.25
C ALA A 220 34.23 16.11 -15.75
N LYS A 221 34.48 17.28 -15.19
CA LYS A 221 33.49 18.28 -14.76
C LYS A 221 33.41 19.37 -15.87
N PRO A 222 32.60 20.41 -15.70
CA PRO A 222 31.34 20.68 -16.39
C PRO A 222 31.47 21.66 -17.58
N ALA A 223 30.49 21.66 -18.49
CA ALA A 223 30.31 22.77 -19.43
C ALA A 223 28.87 23.31 -19.32
N ALA A 224 28.77 24.44 -18.65
CA ALA A 224 27.60 25.30 -18.64
C ALA A 224 27.30 25.80 -20.07
N LYS A 225 26.03 25.78 -20.48
CA LYS A 225 25.56 26.67 -21.55
C LYS A 225 24.30 27.41 -21.09
N LYS A 226 24.55 28.66 -20.72
CA LYS A 226 23.58 29.76 -20.69
C LYS A 226 22.70 29.73 -21.94
N ALA A 227 21.39 29.80 -21.75
CA ALA A 227 20.50 30.48 -22.68
C ALA A 227 19.48 31.29 -21.86
N ALA A 228 19.57 32.61 -22.01
CA ALA A 228 18.77 33.62 -21.34
C ALA A 228 17.34 33.69 -21.93
N PRO A 229 16.39 34.32 -21.23
CA PRO A 229 14.96 34.29 -21.56
C PRO A 229 14.61 35.28 -22.66
N LYS A 230 13.72 34.88 -23.58
CA LYS A 230 13.03 35.83 -24.47
C LYS A 230 11.69 36.25 -23.84
N LYS A 231 11.69 37.53 -23.50
CA LYS A 231 10.57 38.38 -23.09
C LYS A 231 9.84 38.85 -24.36
N ALA A 232 8.53 38.64 -24.43
CA ALA A 232 7.57 39.39 -25.26
C ALA A 232 6.19 39.17 -24.60
N ALA A 233 5.69 40.09 -23.79
CA ALA A 233 5.01 41.34 -24.15
C ALA A 233 3.59 41.11 -24.73
N SER A 234 2.61 41.35 -23.84
CA SER A 234 1.35 42.10 -24.01
C SER A 234 0.33 41.73 -25.08
N LYS A 235 -0.89 41.39 -24.62
CA LYS A 235 -2.19 42.03 -24.95
C LYS A 235 -3.26 41.42 -24.03
N ASP A 236 -3.77 42.07 -22.99
CA ASP A 236 -4.76 43.17 -22.97
C ASP A 236 -6.04 42.88 -23.77
N ALA A 237 -7.12 42.51 -23.06
CA ALA A 237 -8.48 43.11 -23.14
C ALA A 237 -9.61 42.16 -22.66
N GLY A 238 -10.54 42.71 -21.87
CA GLY A 238 -11.88 42.16 -21.55
C GLY A 238 -11.95 41.52 -20.16
N ARG A 239 -12.37 42.17 -19.05
CA ARG A 239 -13.59 42.94 -18.77
C ARG A 239 -14.85 42.16 -19.13
N GLU A 240 -15.44 41.48 -18.15
CA GLU A 240 -16.88 41.58 -17.84
C GLU A 240 -17.08 41.37 -16.34
N ASP A 241 -17.68 42.40 -15.75
CA ASP A 241 -18.30 42.46 -14.44
C ASP A 241 -19.41 41.41 -14.34
N THR A 242 -19.44 40.61 -13.26
CA THR A 242 -20.73 40.15 -12.70
C THR A 242 -20.68 40.16 -11.18
N GLU A 243 -21.58 40.99 -10.70
CA GLU A 243 -21.96 41.34 -9.35
C GLU A 243 -22.92 40.29 -8.76
N ALA A 244 -22.98 40.25 -7.42
CA ALA A 244 -23.99 39.59 -6.58
C ALA A 244 -23.95 38.03 -6.52
N ALA A 245 -24.19 37.35 -5.40
CA ALA A 245 -24.86 37.74 -4.17
C ALA A 245 -24.34 36.92 -2.98
N ALA A 246 -24.39 37.56 -1.82
CA ALA A 246 -24.24 36.97 -0.51
C ALA A 246 -25.30 35.88 -0.23
N SER A 247 -24.90 34.83 0.47
CA SER A 247 -25.74 34.17 1.48
C SER A 247 -24.88 33.33 2.41
N ALA A 248 -24.56 33.92 3.56
CA ALA A 248 -24.26 33.18 4.77
C ALA A 248 -25.58 32.68 5.38
N PRO A 249 -25.55 31.51 6.05
CA PRO A 249 -26.30 31.41 7.29
C PRO A 249 -25.35 31.23 8.47
N ALA A 250 -25.45 32.20 9.38
CA ALA A 250 -25.06 32.05 10.76
C ALA A 250 -25.93 30.97 11.42
N VAL A 251 -25.30 30.04 12.15
CA VAL A 251 -25.97 29.34 13.24
C VAL A 251 -25.01 29.33 14.43
N THR A 252 -25.33 30.23 15.35
CA THR A 252 -24.83 30.35 16.72
C THR A 252 -25.65 29.41 17.60
N ALA A 253 -25.00 28.54 18.40
CA ALA A 253 -25.40 28.19 19.78
C ALA A 253 -24.44 27.16 20.41
N GLU A 254 -23.60 27.68 21.30
CA GLU A 254 -23.03 27.10 22.54
C GLU A 254 -24.07 26.39 23.46
N PRO A 255 -23.72 25.89 24.68
CA PRO A 255 -22.55 25.10 25.13
C PRO A 255 -22.98 23.94 26.07
N ALA A 256 -21.99 23.23 26.62
CA ALA A 256 -21.92 22.71 28.01
C ALA A 256 -21.63 21.20 28.13
N GLY A 257 -20.56 20.88 28.88
CA GLY A 257 -20.54 19.67 29.70
C GLY A 257 -19.21 18.94 29.82
N ALA A 258 -18.54 19.17 30.95
CA ALA A 258 -17.68 18.24 31.68
C ALA A 258 -16.19 18.05 31.25
N GLU A 259 -15.31 18.87 31.83
CA GLU A 259 -14.15 18.40 32.61
C GLU A 259 -14.64 17.72 33.92
N PRO A 260 -13.85 16.99 34.75
CA PRO A 260 -12.37 16.87 34.87
C PRO A 260 -11.91 15.38 34.89
N GLU A 261 -10.66 14.93 34.99
CA GLU A 261 -9.57 15.10 35.97
C GLU A 261 -8.29 14.49 35.37
N SER A 262 -7.16 15.19 35.42
CA SER A 262 -6.04 14.95 36.36
C SER A 262 -5.47 13.52 36.41
N ALA A 263 -4.31 13.31 35.77
CA ALA A 263 -3.15 12.56 36.29
C ALA A 263 -2.01 12.74 35.28
N GLU A 264 -1.06 13.65 35.48
CA GLU A 264 0.11 13.46 36.34
C GLU A 264 0.96 12.25 35.92
N SER A 265 2.05 12.48 35.18
CA SER A 265 3.41 12.09 35.62
C SER A 265 4.47 12.09 34.51
N ALA A 266 5.59 12.72 34.88
CA ALA A 266 6.97 12.35 34.54
C ALA A 266 7.51 12.64 33.13
N SER A 267 7.89 13.91 32.99
CA SER A 267 9.02 14.39 32.19
C SER A 267 10.33 13.65 32.54
N ALA A 268 10.95 12.98 31.55
CA ALA A 268 12.32 12.47 31.63
C ALA A 268 13.19 13.17 30.58
N ALA A 269 13.87 14.22 31.01
CA ALA A 269 14.84 14.98 30.23
C ALA A 269 16.04 14.09 29.83
N LYS A 270 16.16 13.77 28.53
CA LYS A 270 17.39 13.18 27.95
C LYS A 270 18.39 14.29 27.64
N LYS A 271 19.50 14.29 28.39
CA LYS A 271 20.68 15.16 28.19
C LYS A 271 21.27 14.99 26.78
N PRO A 272 21.68 16.07 26.09
CA PRO A 272 22.44 15.95 24.83
C PRO A 272 23.89 15.54 25.12
N VAL A 273 24.30 14.38 24.59
CA VAL A 273 25.68 13.92 24.60
C VAL A 273 26.48 14.72 23.57
N VAL A 274 27.29 15.66 24.05
CA VAL A 274 28.28 16.40 23.26
C VAL A 274 29.45 15.46 22.94
N ARG A 275 29.50 14.93 21.71
CA ARG A 275 30.68 14.19 21.22
C ARG A 275 31.74 15.18 20.72
N LYS A 276 32.86 15.27 21.45
CA LYS A 276 34.07 16.00 21.05
C LYS A 276 34.66 15.38 19.77
N ARG A 277 34.83 16.21 18.72
CA ARG A 277 35.63 15.88 17.53
C ARG A 277 37.11 15.79 17.91
N VAL A 278 37.69 14.60 17.82
CA VAL A 278 39.14 14.40 17.84
C VAL A 278 39.68 14.71 16.45
N LYS A 279 40.48 15.77 16.32
CA LYS A 279 41.28 16.07 15.12
C LYS A 279 42.44 15.07 15.06
N LYS A 280 42.48 14.25 14.00
CA LYS A 280 43.64 13.40 13.67
C LYS A 280 44.63 14.27 12.89
N PRO A 281 45.93 14.31 13.26
CA PRO A 281 46.95 14.94 12.42
C PRO A 281 47.22 14.06 11.18
N LEU A 282 47.24 14.68 10.01
CA LEU A 282 47.86 14.08 8.82
C LEU A 282 49.38 14.17 8.99
N ALA A 283 50.05 13.03 8.83
CA ALA A 283 51.47 12.94 8.54
C ALA A 283 51.68 12.99 7.02
#